data_AF-A0A2P4PXV0-F1
#
_entry.id   AF-A0A2P4PXV0-F1
#
_cell.length_a   1.000
_cell.length_b   1.000
_cell.length_c   1.000
_cell.angle_alpha   90.00
_cell.angle_beta   90.00
_cell.angle_gamma   90.00
#
_symmetry.space_group_name_H-M   'P 1'
#
loop_
_entity.id
_entity.type
_entity.pdbx_description
1 polymer ?
#
loop_
_entity_poly.entity_id
_entity_poly.type
_entity_poly.pdbx_seq_one_letter_code
_entity_poly.pdbx_strand_id
1 'polypeptide(L)'
;MRHYSPFVRGKVKKFLKNKDYLFGSRLYAIIKERRIEIENTPLEHHDMLTSFITASTLRDINDVKSADADLLRPMTDKEIFGNILDAISAGTDSTSNLFCFIIPITYKDLCELEYCEAVIKEVYCHSPTAFFLDRMNVQSDNVGGYNWPEGTQFQMLISALLKHKDYCNEPEKFDP
;
A
#
# COMPACT_ATOMS: atom_id res chain seq x y z
N MET A 1 -7.70 -25.55 5.63
CA MET A 1 -7.47 -25.83 4.18
C MET A 1 -6.01 -25.96 3.74
N ARG A 2 -5.06 -25.13 4.20
CA ARG A 2 -3.68 -25.06 3.65
C ARG A 2 -2.83 -26.34 3.73
N HIS A 3 -3.15 -27.28 4.62
CA HIS A 3 -2.38 -28.53 4.81
C HIS A 3 -2.99 -29.78 4.16
N TYR A 4 -4.24 -29.70 3.68
CA TYR A 4 -5.03 -30.88 3.34
C TYR A 4 -5.23 -31.12 1.85
N SER A 5 -4.85 -30.17 0.98
CA SER A 5 -4.92 -30.35 -0.47
C SER A 5 -3.55 -30.75 -1.04
N PRO A 6 -3.36 -32.00 -1.50
CA PRO A 6 -2.07 -32.50 -1.99
C PRO A 6 -1.53 -31.70 -3.19
N PHE A 7 -2.43 -31.24 -4.07
CA PHE A 7 -2.09 -30.56 -5.32
C PHE A 7 -1.37 -29.22 -5.13
N VAL A 8 -1.65 -28.50 -4.04
CA VAL A 8 -1.03 -27.20 -3.76
C VAL A 8 0.07 -27.27 -2.70
N ARG A 9 0.23 -28.42 -2.03
CA ARG A 9 1.15 -28.58 -0.88
C ARG A 9 2.60 -28.19 -1.22
N GLY A 10 3.10 -28.56 -2.40
CA GLY A 10 4.44 -28.20 -2.86
C GLY A 10 4.62 -26.69 -3.02
N LYS A 11 3.64 -26.02 -3.65
CA LYS A 11 3.63 -24.55 -3.81
C LYS A 11 3.54 -23.84 -2.47
N VAL A 12 2.67 -24.29 -1.57
CA VAL A 12 2.53 -23.74 -0.21
C VAL A 12 3.84 -23.82 0.55
N LYS A 13 4.53 -24.97 0.53
CA LYS A 13 5.86 -25.09 1.18
C LYS A 13 6.89 -24.12 0.60
N LYS A 14 6.94 -23.97 -0.73
CA LYS A 14 7.83 -23.00 -1.40
C LYS A 14 7.51 -21.57 -0.96
N PHE A 15 6.23 -21.17 -0.96
CA PHE A 15 5.82 -19.84 -0.52
C PHE A 15 6.14 -19.57 0.94
N LEU A 16 5.95 -20.56 1.83
CA LEU A 16 6.33 -20.42 3.24
C LEU A 16 7.84 -20.19 3.39
N LYS A 17 8.66 -20.97 2.69
CA LYS A 17 10.12 -20.78 2.70
C LYS A 17 10.52 -19.40 2.18
N ASN A 18 9.90 -18.92 1.10
CA ASN A 18 10.17 -17.58 0.55
C ASN A 18 9.73 -16.48 1.53
N LYS A 19 8.55 -16.63 2.14
CA LYS A 19 8.06 -15.73 3.19
C LYS A 19 9.04 -15.68 4.36
N ASP A 20 9.50 -16.82 4.85
CA ASP A 20 10.42 -16.87 5.99
C ASP A 20 11.79 -16.27 5.65
N TYR A 21 12.27 -16.42 4.40
CA TYR A 21 13.48 -15.75 3.94
C TYR A 21 13.33 -14.22 3.85
N LEU A 22 12.25 -13.73 3.21
CA LEU A 22 12.01 -12.30 3.08
C LEU A 22 11.72 -11.65 4.44
N PHE A 23 10.83 -12.26 5.22
CA PHE A 23 10.32 -11.69 6.46
C PHE A 23 11.23 -11.97 7.65
N GLY A 24 11.88 -13.12 7.70
CA GLY A 24 12.63 -13.57 8.88
C GLY A 24 14.09 -13.14 8.90
N SER A 25 14.73 -12.97 7.74
CA SER A 25 16.18 -12.70 7.68
C SER A 25 16.56 -11.47 6.88
N ARG A 26 15.96 -11.24 5.70
CA ARG A 26 16.43 -10.16 4.81
C ARG A 26 16.02 -8.77 5.25
N LEU A 27 14.72 -8.49 5.36
CA LEU A 27 14.24 -7.15 5.69
C LEU A 27 14.64 -6.72 7.11
N TYR A 28 14.59 -7.63 8.09
CA TYR A 28 15.09 -7.32 9.44
C TYR A 28 16.59 -7.04 9.48
N ALA A 29 17.41 -7.74 8.67
CA ALA A 29 18.84 -7.44 8.60
C ALA A 29 19.07 -6.02 8.07
N ILE A 30 18.37 -5.63 6.99
CA ILE A 30 18.45 -4.29 6.41
C ILE A 30 18.06 -3.22 7.45
N ILE A 31 16.97 -3.41 8.18
CA ILE A 31 16.52 -2.46 9.21
C ILE A 31 17.57 -2.31 10.32
N LYS A 32 18.14 -3.43 10.79
CA LYS A 32 19.16 -3.42 11.85
C LYS A 32 20.45 -2.76 11.40
N GLU A 33 20.94 -3.11 10.20
CA GLU A 33 22.12 -2.52 9.60
C GLU A 33 21.95 -1.00 9.44
N ARG A 34 20.79 -0.55 8.92
CA ARG A 34 20.50 0.88 8.77
C ARG A 34 20.41 1.62 10.10
N ARG A 35 19.84 0.98 11.15
CA ARG A 35 19.77 1.58 12.49
C ARG A 35 21.17 1.80 13.07
N ILE A 36 22.05 0.81 12.94
CA ILE A 36 23.46 0.93 13.37
C ILE A 36 24.16 2.04 12.57
N GLU A 37 23.95 2.11 11.26
CA GLU A 37 24.53 3.16 10.42
C GLU A 37 24.11 4.57 10.89
N ILE A 38 22.80 4.78 11.08
CA ILE A 38 22.20 6.04 11.55
C ILE A 38 22.75 6.49 12.90
N GLU A 39 23.01 5.55 13.82
CA GLU A 39 23.60 5.88 15.12
C GLU A 39 25.04 6.39 14.99
N ASN A 40 25.80 5.85 14.02
CA ASN A 40 27.24 6.08 13.88
C ASN A 40 27.62 7.17 12.88
N THR A 41 26.70 7.65 12.05
CA THR A 41 26.98 8.68 11.03
C THR A 41 26.12 9.94 11.21
N PRO A 42 26.61 11.11 10.77
CA PRO A 42 25.76 12.29 10.53
C PRO A 42 24.73 11.98 9.43
N LEU A 43 23.46 12.31 9.65
CA LEU A 43 22.44 12.13 8.62
C LEU A 43 22.56 13.24 7.57
N GLU A 44 23.11 12.88 6.40
CA GLU A 44 23.08 13.75 5.22
C GLU A 44 21.93 13.40 4.26
N HIS A 45 21.47 12.14 4.24
CA HIS A 45 20.44 11.66 3.32
C HIS A 45 19.26 11.04 4.06
N HIS A 46 18.04 11.50 3.74
CA HIS A 46 16.79 11.01 4.31
C HIS A 46 16.01 10.18 3.30
N ASP A 47 16.02 8.86 3.50
CA ASP A 47 15.15 7.93 2.81
C ASP A 47 13.93 7.54 3.67
N MET A 48 13.00 6.77 3.11
CA MET A 48 11.79 6.33 3.81
C MET A 48 12.11 5.50 5.07
N LEU A 49 13.10 4.61 5.00
CA LEU A 49 13.51 3.77 6.13
C LEU A 49 14.12 4.62 7.25
N THR A 50 14.92 5.61 6.89
CA THR A 50 15.51 6.59 7.80
C THR A 50 14.40 7.35 8.54
N SER A 51 13.39 7.80 7.81
CA SER A 51 12.23 8.49 8.40
C SER A 51 11.48 7.61 9.40
N PHE A 52 11.27 6.33 9.10
CA PHE A 52 10.64 5.40 10.05
C PHE A 52 11.51 5.09 11.28
N ILE A 53 12.84 5.05 11.14
CA ILE A 53 13.76 4.82 12.25
C ILE A 53 13.88 6.04 13.15
N THR A 54 13.96 7.25 12.57
CA THR A 54 14.20 8.49 13.33
C THR A 54 12.92 9.18 13.79
N ALA A 55 11.75 8.76 13.30
CA ALA A 55 10.46 9.29 13.76
C ALA A 55 10.35 9.26 15.28
N SER A 56 9.98 10.39 15.88
CA SER A 56 9.87 10.56 17.34
C SER A 56 11.17 10.34 18.12
N THR A 57 12.33 10.51 17.46
CA THR A 57 13.64 10.55 18.11
C THR A 57 14.23 11.96 18.07
N LEU A 58 15.34 12.20 18.78
CA LEU A 58 16.08 13.47 18.69
C LEU A 58 16.65 13.76 17.29
N ARG A 59 16.67 12.76 16.40
CA ARG A 59 17.12 12.88 15.01
C ARG A 59 15.95 13.01 14.02
N ASP A 60 14.74 13.22 14.50
CA ASP A 60 13.58 13.50 13.66
C ASP A 60 13.71 14.88 12.99
N ILE A 61 13.41 14.95 11.70
CA ILE A 61 13.35 16.22 10.95
C ILE A 61 12.00 16.91 11.13
N ASN A 62 10.95 16.14 11.46
CA ASN A 62 9.61 16.67 11.58
C ASN A 62 9.41 17.30 12.96
N ASP A 63 9.14 18.61 13.00
CA ASP A 63 8.87 19.36 14.25
C ASP A 63 7.43 19.15 14.77
N VAL A 64 6.60 18.42 14.00
CA VAL A 64 5.21 18.12 14.35
C VAL A 64 5.15 16.93 15.29
N LYS A 65 5.15 17.21 16.59
CA LYS A 65 4.87 16.19 17.61
C LYS A 65 3.38 15.88 17.61
N SER A 66 3.03 14.61 17.42
CA SER A 66 1.66 14.12 17.54
C SER A 66 1.07 14.49 18.91
N ALA A 67 -0.21 14.85 18.96
CA ALA A 67 -0.93 15.11 20.21
C ALA A 67 -1.16 13.84 21.05
N ASP A 68 -0.98 12.67 20.44
CA ASP A 68 -1.13 11.37 21.08
C ASP A 68 0.20 10.92 21.74
N ALA A 69 0.16 10.69 23.05
CA ALA A 69 1.32 10.28 23.83
C ALA A 69 1.91 8.93 23.36
N ASP A 70 1.10 8.03 22.81
CA ASP A 70 1.58 6.74 22.30
C ASP A 70 2.34 6.88 20.98
N LEU A 71 2.14 7.98 20.24
CA LEU A 71 2.85 8.31 19.01
C LEU A 71 4.14 9.12 19.26
N LEU A 72 4.48 9.42 20.52
CA LEU A 72 5.72 10.10 20.89
C LEU A 72 6.89 9.12 21.12
N ARG A 73 6.63 7.82 21.17
CA ARG A 73 7.70 6.82 21.28
C ARG A 73 8.28 6.49 19.90
N PRO A 74 9.58 6.15 19.82
CA PRO A 74 10.14 5.59 18.60
C PRO A 74 9.44 4.30 18.18
N MET A 75 9.35 4.09 16.87
CA MET A 75 8.74 2.91 16.28
C MET A 75 9.62 1.66 16.53
N THR A 76 8.99 0.53 16.85
CA THR A 76 9.68 -0.75 17.02
C THR A 76 10.11 -1.33 15.68
N ASP A 77 11.14 -2.16 15.65
CA ASP A 77 11.60 -2.83 14.42
C ASP A 77 10.48 -3.63 13.73
N LYS A 78 9.51 -4.15 14.49
CA LYS A 78 8.36 -4.89 13.94
C LYS A 78 7.37 -3.97 13.24
N GLU A 79 7.11 -2.79 13.80
CA GLU A 79 6.24 -1.78 13.21
C GLU A 79 6.89 -1.19 11.95
N ILE A 80 8.19 -0.87 12.00
CA ILE A 80 8.97 -0.41 10.84
C ILE A 80 8.95 -1.47 9.73
N PHE A 81 9.20 -2.73 10.09
CA PHE A 81 9.11 -3.85 9.16
C PHE A 81 7.73 -3.93 8.50
N GLY A 82 6.66 -3.80 9.29
CA GLY A 82 5.28 -3.83 8.80
C GLY A 82 5.02 -2.74 7.77
N ASN A 83 5.41 -1.50 8.08
CA ASN A 83 5.19 -0.34 7.20
C ASN A 83 5.97 -0.45 5.88
N ILE A 84 7.23 -0.91 5.93
CA ILE A 84 8.03 -1.10 4.71
C ILE A 84 7.47 -2.22 3.85
N LEU A 85 7.08 -3.33 4.48
CA LEU A 85 6.47 -4.44 3.77
C LEU A 85 5.17 -4.00 3.10
N ASP A 86 4.33 -3.24 3.81
CA ASP A 86 3.07 -2.70 3.29
C ASP A 86 3.32 -1.78 2.09
N ALA A 87 4.25 -0.83 2.20
CA ALA A 87 4.60 0.08 1.11
C ALA A 87 5.10 -0.65 -0.15
N ILE A 88 5.99 -1.64 0.01
CA ILE A 88 6.50 -2.45 -1.11
C ILE A 88 5.39 -3.27 -1.76
N SER A 89 4.55 -3.93 -0.95
CA SER A 89 3.44 -4.74 -1.45
C SER A 89 2.40 -3.89 -2.17
N ALA A 90 1.98 -2.78 -1.57
CA ALA A 90 1.00 -1.86 -2.17
C ALA A 90 1.50 -1.30 -3.51
N GLY A 91 2.77 -0.88 -3.58
CA GLY A 91 3.38 -0.40 -4.82
C GLY A 91 3.44 -1.50 -5.88
N THR A 92 3.92 -2.70 -5.52
CA THR A 92 4.10 -3.80 -6.49
C THR A 92 2.77 -4.27 -7.07
N ASP A 93 1.77 -4.51 -6.22
CA ASP A 93 0.51 -5.12 -6.65
C ASP A 93 -0.37 -4.14 -7.45
N SER A 94 -0.44 -2.88 -7.04
CA SER A 94 -1.29 -1.89 -7.73
C SER A 94 -0.63 -1.32 -8.99
N THR A 95 0.61 -0.81 -8.86
CA THR A 95 1.25 -0.09 -9.98
C THR A 95 1.69 -1.04 -11.08
N SER A 96 2.26 -2.21 -10.77
CA SER A 96 2.68 -3.15 -11.82
C SER A 96 1.49 -3.62 -12.67
N ASN A 97 0.36 -3.92 -12.02
CA ASN A 97 -0.85 -4.32 -12.72
C ASN A 97 -1.40 -3.19 -13.58
N LEU A 98 -1.44 -1.96 -13.07
CA LEU A 98 -1.85 -0.78 -13.85
C LEU A 98 -0.93 -0.56 -15.07
N PHE A 99 0.39 -0.59 -14.86
CA PHE A 99 1.37 -0.39 -15.94
C PHE A 99 1.36 -1.52 -16.97
N CYS A 100 1.04 -2.76 -16.59
CA CYS A 100 0.86 -3.85 -17.54
C CYS A 100 -0.23 -3.56 -18.58
N PHE A 101 -1.24 -2.74 -18.26
CA PHE A 101 -2.28 -2.33 -19.21
C PHE A 101 -1.92 -1.06 -20.01
N ILE A 102 -0.86 -0.34 -19.62
CA ILE A 102 -0.45 0.95 -20.21
C ILE A 102 0.71 0.79 -21.23
N ILE A 103 1.58 -0.22 -21.09
CA ILE A 103 2.89 -0.28 -21.75
C ILE A 103 2.81 -0.84 -23.19
N PRO A 104 3.44 -0.16 -24.19
CA PRO A 104 4.89 0.10 -24.26
C PRO A 104 5.25 1.58 -24.06
N ILE A 105 5.35 2.05 -22.82
CA ILE A 105 5.79 3.41 -22.49
C ILE A 105 7.20 3.34 -21.87
N THR A 106 8.13 4.17 -22.36
CA THR A 106 9.49 4.30 -21.80
C THR A 106 9.56 5.44 -20.76
N TYR A 107 10.64 5.48 -19.97
CA TYR A 107 10.85 6.55 -18.98
C TYR A 107 10.89 7.96 -19.62
N LYS A 108 11.39 8.07 -20.86
CA LYS A 108 11.43 9.35 -21.58
C LYS A 108 10.03 9.82 -21.97
N ASP A 109 9.18 8.88 -22.41
CA ASP A 109 7.78 9.16 -22.71
C ASP A 109 7.06 9.65 -21.44
N LEU A 110 7.35 9.05 -20.27
CA LEU A 110 6.80 9.51 -18.98
C LEU A 110 7.03 10.99 -18.68
N CYS A 111 8.18 11.54 -19.08
CA CYS A 111 8.53 12.94 -18.85
C CYS A 111 7.83 13.93 -19.81
N GLU A 112 7.28 13.45 -20.92
CA GLU A 112 6.67 14.27 -21.99
C GLU A 112 5.13 14.10 -22.08
N LEU A 113 4.52 13.25 -21.25
CA LEU A 113 3.09 12.93 -21.31
C LEU A 113 2.21 14.00 -20.64
N GLU A 114 1.82 15.02 -21.41
CA GLU A 114 0.83 16.04 -21.02
C GLU A 114 -0.54 15.42 -20.66
N TYR A 115 -0.87 14.24 -21.21
CA TYR A 115 -2.12 13.49 -20.98
C TYR A 115 -1.94 12.24 -20.09
N CYS A 116 -0.77 12.02 -19.48
CA CYS A 116 -0.48 10.79 -18.71
C CYS A 116 -1.53 10.52 -17.63
N GLU A 117 -1.85 11.55 -16.87
CA GLU A 117 -2.79 11.46 -15.75
C GLU A 117 -4.19 11.07 -16.23
N ALA A 118 -4.61 11.62 -17.37
CA ALA A 118 -5.92 11.36 -17.94
C ALA A 118 -6.00 9.93 -18.49
N VAL A 119 -4.96 9.47 -19.19
CA VAL A 119 -4.80 8.07 -19.62
C VAL A 119 -4.81 7.11 -18.43
N ILE A 120 -4.06 7.41 -17.37
CA ILE A 120 -4.01 6.58 -16.15
C ILE A 120 -5.39 6.47 -15.50
N LYS A 121 -6.09 7.59 -15.33
CA LYS A 121 -7.43 7.62 -14.74
C LYS A 121 -8.44 6.87 -15.59
N GLU A 122 -8.38 7.02 -16.91
CA GLU A 122 -9.28 6.35 -17.84
C GLU A 122 -9.03 4.84 -17.85
N VAL A 123 -7.76 4.39 -17.91
CA VAL A 123 -7.41 2.97 -17.78
C VAL A 123 -7.90 2.41 -16.44
N TYR A 124 -7.77 3.16 -15.34
CA TYR A 124 -8.25 2.73 -14.03
C TYR A 124 -9.78 2.63 -13.95
N CYS A 125 -10.51 3.50 -14.66
CA CYS A 125 -11.97 3.41 -14.78
C CYS A 125 -12.42 2.13 -15.50
N HIS A 126 -11.77 1.81 -16.61
CA HIS A 126 -12.10 0.62 -17.42
C HIS A 126 -11.59 -0.68 -16.84
N SER A 127 -10.41 -0.67 -16.24
CA SER A 127 -9.68 -1.83 -15.71
C SER A 127 -9.17 -1.56 -14.29
N PRO A 128 -10.07 -1.38 -13.30
CA PRO A 128 -9.67 -1.07 -11.95
C PRO A 128 -8.88 -2.22 -11.33
N THR A 129 -7.70 -1.91 -10.80
CA THR A 129 -6.88 -2.91 -10.10
C THR A 129 -7.48 -3.30 -8.75
N ALA A 130 -8.22 -2.38 -8.11
CA ALA A 130 -8.97 -2.63 -6.88
C ALA A 130 -10.48 -2.63 -7.17
N PHE A 131 -11.07 -3.83 -7.23
CA PHE A 131 -12.50 -3.99 -7.53
C PHE A 131 -13.43 -3.62 -6.36
N PHE A 132 -12.99 -3.95 -5.16
CA PHE A 132 -13.73 -3.70 -3.92
C PHE A 132 -12.88 -2.88 -2.95
N LEU A 133 -13.55 -2.03 -2.20
CA LEU A 133 -12.98 -1.36 -1.04
C LEU A 133 -13.74 -1.83 0.20
N ASP A 134 -13.05 -2.58 1.05
CA ASP A 134 -13.63 -3.10 2.28
C ASP A 134 -13.42 -2.13 3.45
N ARG A 135 -14.46 -1.94 4.26
CA ARG A 135 -14.42 -1.18 5.53
C ARG A 135 -15.21 -1.92 6.59
N MET A 136 -14.91 -1.64 7.86
CA MET A 136 -15.67 -2.14 9.00
C MET A 136 -15.90 -0.98 9.98
N ASN A 137 -17.12 -0.82 10.46
CA ASN A 137 -17.40 0.19 11.48
C ASN A 137 -16.94 -0.30 12.86
N VAL A 138 -16.24 0.59 13.56
CA VAL A 138 -15.74 0.32 14.92
C VAL A 138 -16.81 0.55 15.98
N GLN A 139 -17.92 1.21 15.61
CA GLN A 139 -19.07 1.48 16.46
C GLN A 139 -20.35 1.48 15.62
N SER A 140 -21.51 1.39 16.27
CA SER A 140 -22.79 1.49 15.58
C SER A 140 -22.96 2.88 14.94
N ASP A 141 -23.43 2.95 13.70
CA ASP A 141 -23.43 4.20 12.91
C ASP A 141 -24.67 4.32 12.01
N ASN A 142 -25.04 5.56 11.65
CA ASN A 142 -26.11 5.86 10.70
C ASN A 142 -25.52 6.35 9.37
N VAL A 143 -25.58 5.50 8.35
CA VAL A 143 -25.03 5.81 7.01
C VAL A 143 -26.03 5.40 5.94
N GLY A 144 -26.27 6.29 4.98
CA GLY A 144 -27.20 6.05 3.87
C GLY A 144 -28.67 5.93 4.28
N GLY A 145 -29.04 6.48 5.45
CA GLY A 145 -30.39 6.36 6.01
C GLY A 145 -30.65 5.05 6.77
N TYR A 146 -29.62 4.22 6.96
CA TYR A 146 -29.70 2.96 7.70
C TYR A 146 -28.85 3.01 8.96
N ASN A 147 -29.32 2.35 10.02
CA ASN A 147 -28.54 2.12 11.24
C ASN A 147 -27.80 0.80 11.12
N TRP A 148 -26.48 0.84 11.23
CA TRP A 148 -25.60 -0.31 11.14
C TRP A 148 -25.05 -0.65 12.52
N PRO A 149 -25.14 -1.91 12.97
CA PRO A 149 -24.53 -2.33 14.22
C PRO A 149 -23.00 -2.30 14.11
N GLU A 150 -22.32 -2.12 15.24
CA GLU A 150 -20.86 -2.27 15.34
C GLU A 150 -20.36 -3.58 14.73
N GLY A 151 -19.21 -3.53 14.02
CA GLY A 151 -18.61 -4.69 13.38
C GLY A 151 -19.24 -5.09 12.04
N THR A 152 -20.14 -4.29 11.49
CA THR A 152 -20.65 -4.43 10.13
C THR A 152 -19.54 -4.19 9.11
N GLN A 153 -19.34 -5.17 8.21
CA GLN A 153 -18.43 -5.05 7.07
C GLN A 153 -19.15 -4.47 5.87
N PHE A 154 -18.57 -3.43 5.27
CA PHE A 154 -19.02 -2.78 4.05
C PHE A 154 -18.07 -3.12 2.92
N GLN A 155 -18.61 -3.65 1.82
CA GLN A 155 -17.85 -3.90 0.60
C GLN A 155 -18.34 -2.95 -0.48
N MET A 156 -17.59 -1.89 -0.77
CA MET A 156 -17.93 -0.93 -1.81
C MET A 156 -17.40 -1.44 -3.16
N LEU A 157 -18.30 -1.62 -4.13
CA LEU A 157 -17.94 -2.03 -5.48
C LEU A 157 -17.42 -0.83 -6.28
N ILE A 158 -16.11 -0.57 -6.19
CA ILE A 158 -15.45 0.57 -6.84
C ILE A 158 -15.61 0.52 -8.34
N SER A 159 -15.51 -0.66 -8.96
CA SER A 159 -15.65 -0.80 -10.42
C SER A 159 -17.01 -0.34 -10.95
N ALA A 160 -18.08 -0.51 -10.17
CA ALA A 160 -19.40 -0.01 -10.54
C ALA A 160 -19.55 1.49 -10.25
N LEU A 161 -18.95 1.98 -9.16
CA LEU A 161 -18.96 3.40 -8.81
C LEU A 161 -18.23 4.26 -9.85
N LEU A 162 -17.07 3.80 -10.34
CA LEU A 162 -16.30 4.50 -11.37
C LEU A 162 -17.08 4.63 -12.70
N LYS A 163 -17.96 3.67 -12.98
CA LYS A 163 -18.80 3.64 -14.19
C LYS A 163 -20.21 4.20 -13.98
N HIS A 164 -20.47 4.85 -12.84
CA HIS A 164 -21.81 5.35 -12.53
C HIS A 164 -22.18 6.51 -13.46
N LYS A 165 -23.38 6.47 -14.04
CA LYS A 165 -23.84 7.41 -15.08
C LYS A 165 -23.85 8.88 -14.63
N ASP A 166 -24.03 9.11 -13.34
CA ASP A 166 -24.02 10.46 -12.77
C ASP A 166 -22.63 11.12 -12.79
N TYR A 167 -21.57 10.32 -12.95
CA TYR A 167 -20.17 10.76 -12.94
C TYR A 167 -19.41 10.42 -14.23
N CYS A 168 -19.87 9.44 -15.02
CA CYS A 168 -19.28 9.05 -16.29
C CYS A 168 -20.37 8.88 -17.36
N ASN A 169 -20.36 9.74 -18.39
CA ASN A 169 -21.39 9.78 -19.43
C ASN A 169 -21.34 8.56 -20.38
N GLU A 170 -20.13 8.12 -20.76
CA GLU A 170 -19.89 7.01 -21.70
C GLU A 170 -18.96 5.94 -21.07
N PRO A 171 -19.37 5.24 -20.00
CA PRO A 171 -18.48 4.39 -19.18
C PRO A 171 -17.89 3.15 -19.87
N GLU A 172 -18.31 2.88 -21.11
CA GLU A 172 -17.80 1.79 -21.95
C GLU A 172 -16.89 2.29 -23.09
N LYS A 173 -16.78 3.61 -23.27
CA LYS A 173 -15.88 4.24 -24.24
C LYS A 173 -14.62 4.69 -23.51
N PHE A 174 -13.46 4.39 -24.07
CA PHE A 174 -12.17 4.88 -23.58
C PHE A 174 -11.91 6.28 -24.14
N ASP A 175 -11.92 7.31 -23.29
CA ASP A 175 -11.76 8.73 -23.67
C ASP A 175 -10.90 9.51 -22.65
N PRO A 176 -9.55 9.38 -22.74
CA PRO A 176 -8.61 10.01 -21.81
C PRO A 176 -8.38 11.51 -22.10
#